data_AF-A0A317KYD0-F1
#
_entry.id   AF-A0A317KYD0-F1
#
_cell.length_a   1.000
_cell.length_b   1.000
_cell.length_c   1.000
_cell.angle_alpha   90.00
_cell.angle_beta   90.00
_cell.angle_gamma   90.00
#
_symmetry.space_group_name_H-M   'P 1'
#
loop_
_entity.id
_entity.type
_entity.pdbx_description
1 polymer ?
#
loop_
_entity_poly.entity_id
_entity_poly.type
_entity_poly.pdbx_seq_one_letter_code
_entity_poly.pdbx_strand_id
1 'polypeptide(L)'
;MRLSKLILHKDILLIHADIHSNDYIFTVKWKELDNKKGGEWELKSYINNSNGKKDLSQEEIDQLINQINPEWGWEQEQEQMQKAREKDVD
;
A
#
# COMPACT_ATOMS: atom_id res chain seq x y z
N MET A 1 7.96 -11.96 -3.33
CA MET A 1 8.39 -10.56 -3.53
C MET A 1 9.17 -10.09 -2.30
N ARG A 2 10.25 -9.33 -2.46
CA ARG A 2 10.99 -8.72 -1.35
C ARG A 2 11.20 -7.23 -1.59
N LEU A 3 10.71 -6.39 -0.70
CA LEU A 3 10.96 -4.95 -0.75
C LEU A 3 12.37 -4.66 -0.21
N SER A 4 13.16 -3.88 -0.94
CA SER A 4 14.58 -3.63 -0.62
C SER A 4 14.86 -2.18 -0.27
N LYS A 5 14.13 -1.22 -0.88
CA LYS A 5 14.30 0.21 -0.61
C LYS A 5 12.98 0.95 -0.77
N LEU A 6 12.70 1.85 0.16
CA LEU A 6 11.53 2.72 0.14
C LEU A 6 12.00 4.17 0.21
N ILE A 7 11.62 4.99 -0.77
CA ILE A 7 12.02 6.39 -0.87
C ILE A 7 10.75 7.23 -0.96
N LEU A 8 10.44 7.96 0.12
CA LEU A 8 9.30 8.85 0.18
C LEU A 8 9.69 10.26 -0.27
N HIS A 9 8.95 10.79 -1.23
CA HIS A 9 9.04 12.19 -1.67
C HIS A 9 7.64 12.81 -1.75
N LYS A 10 7.26 13.57 -0.72
CA LYS A 10 5.90 14.12 -0.55
C LYS A 10 4.84 13.01 -0.56
N ASP A 11 3.93 13.05 -1.51
CA ASP A 11 2.85 12.09 -1.75
C ASP A 11 3.25 10.96 -2.71
N ILE A 12 4.53 10.87 -3.11
CA ILE A 12 5.04 9.82 -3.99
C ILE A 12 6.01 8.92 -3.21
N LEU A 13 5.81 7.61 -3.31
CA LEU A 13 6.70 6.60 -2.75
C LEU A 13 7.30 5.79 -3.90
N LEU A 14 8.63 5.77 -3.98
CA LEU A 14 9.36 4.85 -4.85
C LEU A 14 9.75 3.60 -4.05
N ILE A 15 9.49 2.44 -4.62
CA ILE A 15 9.74 1.15 -3.99
C ILE A 15 10.63 0.33 -4.91
N HIS A 16 11.78 -0.09 -4.40
CA HIS A 16 12.57 -1.12 -5.05
C HIS A 16 12.13 -2.49 -4.50
N ALA A 17 11.93 -3.44 -5.39
CA ALA A 17 11.58 -4.80 -5.02
C ALA A 17 12.27 -5.83 -5.90
N ASP A 18 12.68 -6.93 -5.28
CA ASP A 18 13.17 -8.11 -5.95
C ASP A 18 12.00 -9.08 -6.18
N ILE A 19 11.74 -9.40 -7.45
CA ILE A 19 10.70 -10.34 -7.89
C ILE A 19 11.32 -11.29 -8.92
N HIS A 20 11.29 -12.60 -8.64
CA HIS A 20 11.90 -13.62 -9.50
C HIS A 20 13.36 -13.33 -9.87
N SER A 21 14.14 -12.81 -8.91
CA SER A 21 15.55 -12.40 -9.10
C SER A 21 15.76 -11.24 -10.08
N ASN A 22 14.71 -10.48 -10.40
CA ASN A 22 14.79 -9.23 -11.15
C ASN A 22 14.52 -8.04 -10.22
N ASP A 23 15.21 -6.94 -10.48
CA ASP A 23 15.03 -5.66 -9.78
C ASP A 23 13.88 -4.88 -10.44
N TYR A 24 12.93 -4.45 -9.62
CA TYR A 24 11.79 -3.66 -10.04
C TYR A 24 11.73 -2.35 -9.28
N ILE A 25 11.37 -1.28 -9.99
CA ILE A 25 11.07 0.01 -9.40
C ILE A 25 9.59 0.30 -9.59
N PHE A 26 8.89 0.52 -8.49
CA PHE A 26 7.50 0.95 -8.46
C PHE A 26 7.42 2.40 -8.01
N THR A 27 6.52 3.14 -8.65
CA THR A 27 6.12 4.48 -8.25
C THR A 27 4.66 4.41 -7.84
N VAL A 28 4.39 4.69 -6.57
CA VAL A 28 3.04 4.76 -6.03
C VAL A 28 2.77 6.17 -5.50
N LYS A 29 1.51 6.58 -5.50
CA LYS A 29 1.08 7.89 -5.01
C LYS A 29 0.08 7.73 -3.88
N TRP A 30 0.24 8.50 -2.81
CA TRP A 30 -0.72 8.55 -1.72
C TRP A 30 -2.00 9.19 -2.21
N LYS A 31 -3.11 8.48 -2.00
CA LYS A 31 -4.46 8.95 -2.29
C LYS A 31 -5.21 9.05 -0.98
N GLU A 32 -5.47 10.29 -0.56
CA GLU A 32 -6.39 10.54 0.54
C GLU A 32 -7.79 10.07 0.14
N LEU A 33 -8.47 9.40 1.07
CA LEU A 33 -9.84 8.93 0.86
C LEU A 33 -10.77 9.78 1.71
N ASP A 34 -11.68 10.48 1.04
CA ASP A 34 -12.74 11.22 1.74
C ASP A 34 -13.51 10.27 2.65
N ASN A 35 -13.61 10.64 3.93
CA ASN A 35 -14.31 9.89 4.99
C ASN A 35 -13.60 8.63 5.52
N LYS A 36 -12.31 8.43 5.26
CA LYS A 36 -11.48 7.44 5.99
C LYS A 36 -10.34 8.15 6.72
N LYS A 37 -9.97 7.66 7.91
CA LYS A 37 -8.71 8.09 8.53
C LYS A 37 -7.56 7.48 7.72
N GLY A 38 -6.70 8.32 7.17
CA GLY A 38 -5.60 7.87 6.31
C GLY A 38 -5.97 7.79 4.82
N GLY A 39 -5.08 7.21 4.04
CA GLY A 39 -5.18 7.06 2.60
C GLY A 39 -4.60 5.73 2.14
N GLU A 40 -4.61 5.52 0.83
CA GLU A 40 -4.07 4.31 0.21
C GLU A 40 -2.99 4.70 -0.81
N TRP A 41 -1.96 3.88 -0.94
CA TRP A 41 -1.02 3.94 -2.03
C TRP A 41 -1.66 3.40 -3.30
N GLU A 42 -1.65 4.22 -4.35
CA GLU A 42 -2.13 3.87 -5.68
C GLU A 42 -0.93 3.70 -6.62
N LEU A 43 -0.86 2.57 -7.33
CA LEU A 43 0.17 2.34 -8.34
C LEU A 43 0.05 3.35 -9.48
N LYS A 44 1.15 4.06 -9.79
CA LYS A 44 1.23 4.96 -10.95
C LYS A 44 2.05 4.36 -12.08
N SER A 45 3.15 3.70 -11.74
CA SER A 45 3.98 3.03 -12.72
C SER A 45 4.87 1.99 -12.07
N TYR A 46 5.34 1.04 -12.87
CA TYR A 46 6.47 0.20 -12.51
C TYR A 46 7.35 -0.04 -13.74
N ILE A 47 8.57 -0.50 -13.50
CA ILE A 47 9.50 -0.95 -14.53
C ILE A 47 10.40 -2.05 -13.99
N ASN A 48 10.64 -3.07 -14.80
CA ASN A 48 11.73 -4.02 -14.59
C ASN A 48 13.05 -3.33 -14.96
N ASN A 49 13.91 -3.10 -13.98
CA ASN A 49 15.17 -2.40 -14.16
C ASN A 49 16.17 -3.21 -15.00
N SER A 50 16.01 -4.54 -15.06
CA SER A 50 16.88 -5.44 -15.83
C SER A 50 16.62 -5.39 -17.34
N ASN A 51 15.38 -5.14 -17.76
CA ASN A 51 14.99 -5.23 -19.19
C ASN A 51 14.18 -4.03 -19.71
N GLY A 52 13.82 -3.08 -18.84
CA GLY A 52 13.06 -1.87 -19.18
C GLY A 52 11.57 -2.09 -19.49
N LYS A 53 11.03 -3.29 -19.24
CA LYS A 53 9.64 -3.65 -19.58
C LYS A 53 8.72 -3.62 -18.37
N LYS A 54 7.42 -3.61 -18.67
CA LYS A 54 6.33 -3.85 -17.72
C LYS A 54 5.84 -5.27 -17.94
N ASP A 55 6.45 -6.21 -17.24
CA ASP A 55 6.32 -7.66 -17.48
C ASP A 55 5.76 -8.42 -16.26
N LEU A 56 5.21 -7.72 -15.27
CA LEU A 56 4.56 -8.34 -14.13
C LEU A 56 3.11 -8.71 -14.46
N SER A 57 2.67 -9.84 -13.91
CA SER A 57 1.27 -10.24 -13.88
C SER A 57 0.45 -9.33 -12.95
N GLN A 58 -0.87 -9.33 -13.13
CA GLN A 58 -1.76 -8.57 -12.26
C GLN A 58 -1.68 -9.08 -10.80
N GLU A 59 -1.55 -10.39 -10.61
CA GLU A 59 -1.43 -11.00 -9.27
C GLU A 59 -0.19 -10.50 -8.52
N GLU A 60 0.94 -10.35 -9.21
CA GLU A 60 2.16 -9.80 -8.60
C GLU A 60 2.02 -8.32 -8.24
N ILE A 61 1.32 -7.56 -9.08
CA ILE A 61 0.99 -6.16 -8.81
C ILE A 61 0.08 -6.05 -7.58
N ASP A 62 -0.95 -6.89 -7.51
CA ASP A 62 -1.90 -6.91 -6.40
C ASP A 62 -1.22 -7.32 -5.10
N GLN A 63 -0.29 -8.29 -5.14
CA GLN A 63 0.54 -8.66 -4.00
C GLN A 63 1.35 -7.47 -3.46
N LEU A 64 1.97 -6.67 -4.33
CA LEU A 64 2.68 -5.46 -3.90
C LEU A 64 1.72 -4.49 -3.21
N ILE A 65 0.59 -4.19 -3.85
CA ILE A 65 -0.36 -3.18 -3.38
C ILE A 65 -0.93 -3.59 -2.02
N ASN A 66 -1.29 -4.85 -1.84
CA ASN A 66 -1.76 -5.37 -0.56
C ASN A 66 -0.66 -5.35 0.51
N GLN A 67 0.61 -5.52 0.13
CA GLN A 67 1.73 -5.47 1.08
C GLN A 67 2.01 -4.05 1.59
N ILE A 68 1.80 -3.02 0.75
CA ILE A 68 2.09 -1.62 1.11
C ILE A 68 0.87 -0.87 1.63
N ASN A 69 -0.34 -1.34 1.31
CA ASN A 69 -1.57 -0.79 1.84
C ASN A 69 -1.95 -1.52 3.13
N PRO A 70 -1.96 -0.82 4.26
CA PRO A 70 -2.38 -1.41 5.52
C PRO A 70 -3.85 -1.85 5.46
N GLU A 71 -4.12 -3.12 5.82
CA GLU A 71 -5.46 -3.63 6.11
C GLU A 71 -5.94 -3.08 7.45
N TRP A 72 -6.39 -1.83 7.46
CA TRP A 72 -7.01 -1.25 8.65
C TRP A 72 -8.40 -1.86 8.83
N GLY A 73 -8.59 -2.65 9.89
CA GLY A 73 -9.89 -3.15 10.35
C GLY A 73 -10.77 -2.06 10.96
N TRP A 74 -11.06 -1.00 10.19
CA TRP A 74 -11.79 0.19 10.65
C TRP A 74 -13.15 -0.12 11.27
N GLU A 75 -13.86 -1.11 10.75
CA GLU A 75 -15.17 -1.52 11.26
C GLU A 75 -15.06 -2.06 12.68
N GLN A 76 -14.03 -2.87 12.96
CA GLN A 76 -13.81 -3.46 14.28
C GLN A 76 -13.36 -2.40 15.29
N GLU A 77 -12.51 -1.45 14.90
CA GLU A 77 -12.12 -0.34 15.77
C GLU A 77 -13.29 0.61 16.05
N GLN A 78 -14.13 0.92 15.06
CA GLN A 78 -15.33 1.72 15.26
C GLN A 78 -16.34 1.05 16.19
N GLU A 79 -16.58 -0.25 16.01
CA GLU A 79 -17.47 -1.04 16.86
C GLU A 79 -16.95 -1.07 18.32
N GLN A 80 -15.64 -1.22 18.52
CA GLN A 80 -15.05 -1.16 19.86
C GLN A 80 -15.15 0.23 20.49
N MET A 81 -14.94 1.30 19.73
CA MET A 81 -15.10 2.68 20.23
C MET A 81 -16.56 3.01 20.56
N GLN A 82 -17.53 2.47 19.82
CA GLN A 82 -18.95 2.61 20.16
C GLN A 82 -19.29 1.87 21.45
N LYS A 83 -18.89 0.59 21.57
CA LYS A 83 -19.10 -0.21 22.78
C LYS A 83 -18.45 0.41 24.03
N ALA A 84 -17.27 1.01 23.90
CA ALA A 84 -16.62 1.70 25.01
C ALA A 84 -17.42 2.94 25.46
N ARG A 85 -17.97 3.69 24.51
CA ARG A 85 -18.79 4.88 24.78
C ARG A 85 -20.13 4.55 25.42
N GLU A 86 -20.73 3.41 25.09
CA GLU A 86 -21.97 2.92 25.71
C GLU A 86 -21.75 2.45 27.15
N LYS A 87 -20.57 1.89 27.47
CA LYS A 87 -20.21 1.43 28.82
C LYS A 87 -19.93 2.55 29.82
N ASP A 88 -19.52 3.74 29.37
CA ASP A 88 -19.25 4.89 30.25
C ASP A 88 -20.52 5.70 30.60
N VAL A 89 -21.70 5.29 30.08
CA VAL A 89 -22.99 5.99 30.30
C VAL A 89 -23.91 5.22 31.26
N ASP A 90 -23.47 4.09 31.83
CA ASP A 90 -24.18 3.29 32.85
C ASP A 90 -23.58 3.44 34.26
#